data_AF-A0A257USU7-F1
#
_entry.id   AF-A0A257USU7-F1
#
_cell.length_a   1.000
_cell.length_b   1.000
_cell.length_c   1.000
_cell.angle_alpha   90.00
_cell.angle_beta   90.00
_cell.angle_gamma   90.00
#
_symmetry.space_group_name_H-M   'P 1'
#
loop_
_entity.id
_entity.type
_entity.pdbx_description
1 polymer ?
#
loop_
_entity_poly.entity_id
_entity_poly.type
_entity_poly.pdbx_seq_one_letter_code
_entity_poly.pdbx_strand_id
1 'polypeptide(L)'
;MSGAGVTPISNLTLAKVADLGVVVSGNGGPMDYRSAANFLALGARTVQFCSAVMKYGVGVVGELHSGLSHLLEARGLGSVAELIGRALPGPVTDFMQLPAAKQISHAEAELCVHCGNCTRCPYLAIALDAEGVPHTDPERCVGCSFCTLMCFTGALAMRDRTPEEAAALRES
;
A
#
# COMPACT_ATOMS: atom_id res chain seq x y z
N MET A 1 14.15 12.55 13.11
CA MET A 1 13.09 11.54 13.30
C MET A 1 13.58 10.21 12.72
N SER A 2 13.16 9.06 13.26
CA SER A 2 13.57 7.72 12.81
C SER A 2 12.40 6.72 12.90
N GLY A 3 12.62 5.46 12.50
CA GLY A 3 11.61 4.40 12.50
C GLY A 3 10.58 4.53 11.38
N ALA A 4 9.51 3.72 11.46
CA ALA A 4 8.54 3.56 10.38
C ALA A 4 7.94 4.88 9.85
N GLY A 5 7.79 5.90 10.71
CA GLY A 5 7.20 7.19 10.36
C GLY A 5 8.00 7.99 9.32
N VAL A 6 9.29 7.74 9.14
CA VAL A 6 10.10 8.43 8.11
C VAL A 6 10.23 7.64 6.80
N THR A 7 9.75 6.41 6.73
CA THR A 7 9.85 5.54 5.54
C THR A 7 9.31 6.19 4.26
N PRO A 8 8.14 6.88 4.27
CA PRO A 8 7.64 7.53 3.06
C PRO A 8 8.56 8.64 2.53
N ILE A 9 9.24 9.37 3.43
CA ILE A 9 10.19 10.42 3.06
C ILE A 9 11.38 9.78 2.35
N SER A 10 11.94 8.72 2.94
CA SER A 10 13.09 8.02 2.36
C SER A 10 12.75 7.34 1.03
N ASN A 11 11.55 6.79 0.87
CA ASN A 11 11.09 6.26 -0.43
C ASN A 11 11.09 7.36 -1.51
N LEU A 12 10.54 8.54 -1.20
CA LEU A 12 10.55 9.66 -2.14
C LEU A 12 11.98 10.14 -2.46
N THR A 13 12.86 10.18 -1.45
CA THR A 13 14.26 10.53 -1.67
C THR A 13 14.95 9.52 -2.58
N LEU A 14 14.78 8.21 -2.33
CA LEU A 14 15.32 7.14 -3.18
C LEU A 14 14.83 7.23 -4.62
N ALA A 15 13.52 7.44 -4.81
CA ALA A 15 12.92 7.63 -6.12
C ALA A 15 13.56 8.80 -6.90
N LYS A 16 13.89 9.90 -6.22
CA LYS A 16 14.51 11.10 -6.83
C LYS A 16 16.00 10.92 -7.17
N VAL A 17 16.74 10.14 -6.39
CA VAL A 17 18.18 9.94 -6.61
C VAL A 17 18.49 8.77 -7.54
N ALA A 18 17.50 7.94 -7.85
CA ALA A 18 17.65 6.73 -8.67
C ALA A 18 18.28 7.01 -10.05
N ASP A 19 17.93 8.13 -10.68
CA ASP A 19 18.40 8.49 -12.03
C ASP A 19 19.72 9.28 -12.03
N LEU A 20 20.33 9.52 -10.87
CA LEU A 20 21.58 10.29 -10.76
C LEU A 20 22.85 9.47 -11.02
N GLY A 21 22.72 8.16 -11.29
CA GLY A 21 23.86 7.28 -11.56
C GLY A 21 24.77 7.01 -10.35
N VAL A 22 24.31 7.30 -9.14
CA VAL A 22 25.06 7.08 -7.89
C VAL A 22 24.63 5.78 -7.20
N VAL A 23 25.57 5.13 -6.53
CA VAL A 23 25.27 3.96 -5.69
C VAL A 23 24.72 4.44 -4.35
N VAL A 24 23.48 4.03 -4.04
CA VAL A 24 22.80 4.45 -2.81
C VAL A 24 22.70 3.30 -1.81
N SER A 25 23.11 3.55 -0.57
CA SER A 25 22.77 2.72 0.59
C SER A 25 21.58 3.36 1.30
N GLY A 26 20.42 2.71 1.28
CA GLY A 26 19.18 3.25 1.83
C GLY A 26 19.10 3.08 3.35
N ASN A 27 18.70 4.12 4.08
CA ASN A 27 18.46 4.08 5.52
C ASN A 27 17.22 4.91 5.89
N GLY A 28 16.89 4.93 7.18
CA GLY A 28 15.86 5.83 7.73
C GLY A 28 14.45 5.40 7.36
N GLY A 29 13.86 4.48 8.12
CA GLY A 29 12.48 4.05 7.87
C GLY A 29 12.25 2.57 8.00
N PRO A 30 13.00 1.72 7.27
CA PRO A 30 12.74 0.29 7.21
C PRO A 30 12.69 -0.36 8.60
N MET A 31 11.53 -0.94 8.91
CA MET A 31 11.28 -1.69 10.15
C MET A 31 11.00 -3.17 9.88
N ASP A 32 10.86 -3.56 8.61
CA ASP A 32 10.53 -4.91 8.17
C ASP A 32 11.12 -5.20 6.77
N TYR A 33 10.97 -6.45 6.33
CA TYR A 33 11.46 -6.90 5.03
C TYR A 33 10.74 -6.26 3.84
N ARG A 34 9.48 -5.83 4.00
CA ARG A 34 8.69 -5.21 2.93
C ARG A 34 9.20 -3.81 2.63
N SER A 35 9.49 -3.04 3.66
CA SER A 35 10.12 -1.72 3.54
C SER A 35 11.52 -1.84 2.92
N ALA A 36 12.27 -2.88 3.29
CA ALA A 36 13.56 -3.18 2.69
C ALA A 36 13.44 -3.53 1.20
N ALA A 37 12.47 -4.37 0.83
CA ALA A 37 12.18 -4.71 -0.55
C ALA A 37 11.80 -3.47 -1.39
N ASN A 38 11.01 -2.55 -0.82
CA ASN A 38 10.69 -1.28 -1.49
C ASN A 38 11.95 -0.43 -1.74
N PHE A 39 12.85 -0.34 -0.77
CA PHE A 39 14.13 0.39 -0.94
C PHE A 39 14.98 -0.22 -2.06
N LEU A 40 15.10 -1.55 -2.09
CA LEU A 40 15.81 -2.27 -3.14
C LEU A 40 15.14 -2.03 -4.51
N ALA A 41 13.82 -2.17 -4.60
CA ALA A 41 13.06 -1.93 -5.82
C ALA A 41 13.22 -0.49 -6.36
N LEU A 42 13.37 0.49 -5.46
CA LEU A 42 13.67 1.90 -5.80
C LEU A 42 15.14 2.16 -6.17
N GLY A 43 15.98 1.12 -6.20
CA GLY A 43 17.36 1.19 -6.71
C GLY A 43 18.46 1.22 -5.64
N ALA A 44 18.12 1.26 -4.34
CA ALA A 44 19.13 1.13 -3.30
C ALA A 44 19.88 -0.21 -3.43
N ARG A 45 21.21 -0.21 -3.22
CA ARG A 45 22.04 -1.42 -3.28
C ARG A 45 22.11 -2.17 -1.96
N THR A 46 21.99 -1.44 -0.85
CA THR A 46 21.92 -2.01 0.49
C THR A 46 20.87 -1.26 1.30
N VAL A 47 20.33 -1.93 2.33
CA VAL A 47 19.36 -1.36 3.27
C VAL A 47 19.94 -1.43 4.68
N GLN A 48 19.93 -0.31 5.40
CA GLN A 48 20.43 -0.21 6.76
C GLN A 48 19.29 -0.20 7.77
N PHE A 49 19.49 -0.85 8.92
CA PHE A 49 18.51 -0.95 10.00
C PHE A 49 19.10 -0.44 11.31
N CYS A 50 18.41 0.52 11.94
CA CYS A 50 18.79 1.05 13.26
C CYS A 50 17.61 0.88 14.24
N SER A 51 16.49 1.56 13.98
CA SER A 51 15.30 1.51 14.83
C SER A 51 14.71 0.10 14.98
N ALA A 52 14.76 -0.74 13.94
CA ALA A 52 14.30 -2.13 14.00
C ALA A 52 15.13 -2.96 15.00
N VAL A 53 16.46 -2.84 14.90
CA VAL A 53 17.40 -3.54 15.78
C VAL A 53 17.29 -3.04 17.22
N MET A 54 17.16 -1.72 17.42
CA MET A 54 16.94 -1.16 18.75
C MET A 54 15.64 -1.62 19.41
N LYS A 55 14.58 -1.82 18.62
CA LYS A 55 13.25 -2.18 19.14
C LYS A 55 13.08 -3.69 19.36
N TYR A 56 13.60 -4.51 18.45
CA TYR A 56 13.34 -5.95 18.41
C TYR A 56 14.60 -6.80 18.67
N GLY A 57 15.75 -6.17 18.88
CA GLY A 57 17.04 -6.84 19.05
C GLY A 57 17.68 -7.26 17.72
N VAL A 58 18.93 -7.73 17.78
CA VAL A 58 19.71 -8.13 16.59
C VAL A 58 19.13 -9.35 15.86
N GLY A 59 18.34 -10.18 16.55
CA GLY A 59 17.71 -11.37 15.98
C GLY A 59 16.72 -11.07 14.84
N VAL A 60 16.21 -9.84 14.75
CA VAL A 60 15.34 -9.37 13.66
C VAL A 60 15.96 -9.60 12.27
N VAL A 61 17.29 -9.70 12.17
CA VAL A 61 17.98 -10.02 10.91
C VAL A 61 17.49 -11.33 10.29
N GLY A 62 17.13 -12.33 11.10
CA GLY A 62 16.57 -13.59 10.63
C GLY A 62 15.20 -13.41 9.96
N GLU A 63 14.32 -12.61 10.58
CA GLU A 63 13.01 -12.26 10.01
C GLU A 63 13.14 -11.44 8.73
N LEU A 64 14.11 -10.50 8.68
CA LEU A 64 14.38 -9.69 7.50
C LEU A 64 14.82 -10.55 6.31
N HIS A 65 15.76 -11.49 6.53
CA HIS A 65 16.19 -12.42 5.49
C HIS A 65 15.06 -13.35 5.06
N SER A 66 14.40 -14.02 6.01
CA SER A 66 13.32 -14.96 5.72
C SER A 66 12.17 -14.27 4.97
N GLY A 67 11.72 -13.11 5.45
CA GLY A 67 10.64 -12.37 4.82
C GLY A 67 10.99 -11.91 3.39
N LEU A 68 12.23 -11.45 3.17
CA LEU A 68 12.69 -11.07 1.83
C LEU A 68 12.76 -12.29 0.90
N SER A 69 13.28 -13.44 1.36
CA SER A 69 13.33 -14.68 0.57
C SER A 69 11.93 -15.13 0.13
N HIS A 70 10.96 -15.16 1.03
CA HIS A 70 9.57 -15.50 0.68
C HIS A 70 8.94 -14.46 -0.26
N LEU A 71 9.29 -13.19 -0.12
CA LEU A 71 8.82 -12.13 -1.02
C LEU A 71 9.35 -12.33 -2.46
N LEU A 72 10.62 -12.72 -2.59
CA LEU A 72 11.25 -13.01 -3.88
C LEU A 72 10.59 -14.23 -4.52
N GLU A 73 10.42 -15.33 -3.79
CA GLU A 73 9.76 -16.55 -4.26
C GLU A 73 8.31 -16.27 -4.71
N ALA A 74 7.53 -15.57 -3.88
CA ALA A 74 6.14 -15.21 -4.21
C ALA A 74 6.03 -14.30 -5.46
N ARG A 75 7.11 -13.62 -5.85
CA ARG A 75 7.19 -12.78 -7.05
C ARG A 75 7.90 -13.49 -8.22
N GLY A 76 8.34 -14.73 -8.05
CA GLY A 76 9.11 -15.46 -9.06
C GLY A 76 10.50 -14.87 -9.34
N LEU A 77 11.10 -14.18 -8.38
CA LEU A 77 12.44 -13.58 -8.49
C LEU A 77 13.49 -14.54 -7.91
N GLY A 78 14.54 -14.84 -8.69
CA GLY A 78 15.59 -15.78 -8.30
C GLY A 78 16.66 -15.18 -7.38
N SER A 79 16.72 -13.86 -7.29
CA SER A 79 17.77 -13.17 -6.54
C SER A 79 17.38 -11.76 -6.12
N VAL A 80 18.07 -11.23 -5.10
CA VAL A 80 17.96 -9.81 -4.72
C VAL A 80 18.36 -8.88 -5.87
N ALA A 81 19.30 -9.31 -6.72
CA ALA A 81 19.74 -8.53 -7.88
C ALA A 81 18.59 -8.25 -8.86
N GLU A 82 17.66 -9.18 -9.03
CA GLU A 82 16.47 -9.00 -9.87
C GLU A 82 15.41 -8.08 -9.26
N LEU A 83 15.41 -7.93 -7.92
CA LEU A 83 14.56 -6.96 -7.23
C LEU A 83 15.13 -5.54 -7.31
N ILE A 84 16.46 -5.39 -7.30
CA ILE A 84 17.09 -4.08 -7.27
C ILE A 84 16.71 -3.27 -8.52
N GLY A 85 16.11 -2.09 -8.29
CA GLY A 85 15.70 -1.19 -9.37
C GLY A 85 14.48 -1.66 -10.16
N ARG A 86 13.74 -2.69 -9.71
CA ARG A 86 12.56 -3.22 -10.40
C ARG A 86 11.43 -2.20 -10.59
N ALA A 87 11.41 -1.13 -9.79
CA ALA A 87 10.46 -0.02 -9.92
C ALA A 87 10.95 1.11 -10.86
N LEU A 88 12.14 0.99 -11.45
CA LEU A 88 12.75 1.98 -12.33
C LEU A 88 12.62 1.60 -13.81
N PRO A 89 12.64 2.57 -14.75
CA PRO A 89 12.60 4.02 -14.50
C PRO A 89 11.20 4.53 -14.16
N GLY A 90 11.11 5.73 -13.58
CA GLY A 90 9.84 6.41 -13.31
C GLY A 90 8.96 5.78 -12.21
N PRO A 91 9.49 5.57 -10.98
CA PRO A 91 8.74 4.93 -9.88
C PRO A 91 7.57 5.78 -9.34
N VAL A 92 7.44 7.03 -9.80
CA VAL A 92 6.38 7.96 -9.41
C VAL A 92 5.68 8.44 -10.68
N THR A 93 4.38 8.15 -10.78
CA THR A 93 3.51 8.66 -11.83
C THR A 93 3.08 10.08 -11.50
N ASP A 94 3.14 10.98 -12.48
CA ASP A 94 2.67 12.35 -12.31
C ASP A 94 1.15 12.40 -12.09
N PHE A 95 0.68 13.38 -11.31
CA PHE A 95 -0.74 13.52 -10.99
C PHE A 95 -1.61 13.66 -12.24
N MET A 96 -1.15 14.41 -13.24
CA MET A 96 -1.89 14.63 -14.48
C MET A 96 -1.94 13.39 -15.38
N GLN A 97 -1.13 12.37 -15.08
CA GLN A 97 -1.09 11.09 -15.79
C GLN A 97 -1.95 10.01 -15.11
N LEU A 98 -2.52 10.29 -13.94
CA LEU A 98 -3.38 9.33 -13.24
C LEU A 98 -4.74 9.23 -13.95
N PRO A 99 -5.30 8.01 -14.09
CA PRO A 99 -6.64 7.85 -14.64
C PRO A 99 -7.69 8.50 -13.74
N ALA A 100 -8.66 9.19 -14.34
CA ALA A 100 -9.78 9.79 -13.60
C ALA A 100 -10.80 8.74 -13.10
N ALA A 101 -10.72 7.50 -13.60
CA ALA A 101 -11.62 6.41 -13.26
C ALA A 101 -11.66 6.16 -11.75
N LYS A 102 -12.86 6.21 -11.16
CA LYS A 102 -13.08 6.00 -9.73
C LYS A 102 -13.47 4.56 -9.47
N GLN A 103 -12.78 3.92 -8.54
CA GLN A 103 -13.18 2.62 -8.02
C GLN A 103 -14.35 2.75 -7.03
N ILE A 104 -14.93 1.63 -6.64
CA ILE A 104 -15.99 1.52 -5.63
C ILE A 104 -15.63 0.44 -4.60
N SER A 105 -16.02 0.64 -3.34
CA SER A 105 -15.80 -0.36 -2.30
C SER A 105 -16.80 -1.51 -2.40
N HIS A 106 -16.29 -2.73 -2.21
CA HIS A 106 -17.06 -3.97 -2.12
C HIS A 106 -16.75 -4.67 -0.80
N ALA A 107 -17.75 -5.34 -0.23
CA ALA A 107 -17.65 -6.04 1.04
C ALA A 107 -17.63 -7.55 0.84
N GLU A 108 -16.63 -8.20 1.43
CA GLU A 108 -16.54 -9.64 1.58
C GLU A 108 -17.29 -10.06 2.85
N ALA A 109 -18.53 -10.52 2.69
CA ALA A 109 -19.44 -10.79 3.81
C ALA A 109 -18.84 -11.76 4.85
N GLU A 110 -18.12 -12.78 4.40
CA GLU A 110 -17.47 -13.79 5.26
C GLU A 110 -16.40 -13.22 6.20
N LEU A 111 -15.82 -12.06 5.87
CA LEU A 111 -14.82 -11.38 6.70
C LEU A 111 -15.44 -10.29 7.58
N CYS A 112 -16.71 -9.95 7.35
CA CYS A 112 -17.38 -8.85 8.04
C CYS A 112 -17.76 -9.24 9.47
N VAL A 113 -17.39 -8.39 10.43
CA VAL A 113 -17.76 -8.54 11.85
C VAL A 113 -18.88 -7.57 12.27
N HIS A 114 -19.61 -7.02 11.30
CA HIS A 114 -20.82 -6.21 11.52
C HIS A 114 -20.63 -5.00 12.45
N CYS A 115 -19.42 -4.44 12.52
CA CYS A 115 -19.09 -3.35 13.45
C CYS A 115 -19.64 -1.97 13.02
N GLY A 116 -20.07 -1.82 11.76
CA GLY A 116 -20.63 -0.57 11.23
C GLY A 116 -19.66 0.61 11.08
N ASN A 117 -18.35 0.46 11.38
CA ASN A 117 -17.39 1.59 11.34
C ASN A 117 -17.30 2.26 9.96
N CYS A 118 -17.49 1.51 8.87
CA CYS A 118 -17.50 2.00 7.50
C CYS A 118 -18.68 2.95 7.17
N THR A 119 -19.75 2.96 7.97
CA THR A 119 -20.90 3.87 7.78
C THR A 119 -20.56 5.33 8.08
N ARG A 120 -19.41 5.61 8.71
CA ARG A 120 -18.86 6.96 8.94
C ARG A 120 -18.31 7.60 7.66
N CYS A 121 -18.66 7.08 6.49
CA CYS A 121 -18.28 7.63 5.20
C CYS A 121 -18.78 9.08 5.07
N PRO A 122 -17.90 10.08 4.85
CA PRO A 122 -18.31 11.48 4.79
C PRO A 122 -19.21 11.80 3.58
N TYR A 123 -19.17 10.94 2.55
CA TYR A 123 -20.03 11.04 1.37
C TYR A 123 -21.41 10.36 1.57
N LEU A 124 -21.68 9.80 2.75
CA LEU A 124 -22.93 9.09 3.06
C LEU A 124 -23.25 7.99 2.04
N ALA A 125 -22.20 7.32 1.58
CA ALA A 125 -22.25 6.34 0.49
C ALA A 125 -22.31 4.89 0.97
N ILE A 126 -22.34 4.62 2.27
CA ILE A 126 -22.34 3.25 2.81
C ILE A 126 -23.49 3.10 3.79
N ALA A 127 -24.37 2.13 3.53
CA ALA A 127 -25.44 1.69 4.42
C ALA A 127 -25.22 0.20 4.77
N LEU A 128 -25.81 -0.27 5.86
CA LEU A 128 -25.82 -1.71 6.16
C LEU A 128 -27.09 -2.32 5.60
N ASP A 129 -26.98 -3.53 5.04
CA ASP A 129 -28.13 -4.35 4.66
C ASP A 129 -28.81 -4.99 5.88
N ALA A 130 -29.78 -5.89 5.64
CA ALA A 130 -30.54 -6.55 6.71
C ALA A 130 -29.67 -7.47 7.57
N GLU A 131 -28.59 -8.00 7.00
CA GLU A 131 -27.61 -8.86 7.63
C GLU A 131 -26.51 -8.06 8.35
N GLY A 132 -26.47 -6.74 8.18
CA GLY A 132 -25.49 -5.85 8.78
C GLY A 132 -24.19 -5.73 7.97
N VAL A 133 -24.18 -6.22 6.73
CA VAL A 133 -23.05 -6.14 5.80
C VAL A 133 -23.12 -4.80 5.05
N PRO A 134 -21.99 -4.08 4.90
CA PRO A 134 -22.01 -2.78 4.25
C PRO A 134 -22.23 -2.88 2.74
N HIS A 135 -23.21 -2.15 2.26
CA HIS A 135 -23.50 -1.90 0.85
C HIS A 135 -23.10 -0.47 0.46
N THR A 136 -22.34 -0.34 -0.64
CA THR A 136 -21.87 0.96 -1.13
C THR A 136 -22.81 1.50 -2.22
N ASP A 137 -23.34 2.71 -2.02
CA ASP A 137 -24.11 3.44 -3.02
C ASP A 137 -23.18 3.97 -4.14
N PRO A 138 -23.32 3.48 -5.38
CA PRO A 138 -22.47 3.89 -6.50
C PRO A 138 -22.67 5.35 -6.88
N GLU A 139 -23.83 5.96 -6.61
CA GLU A 139 -24.08 7.35 -6.98
C GLU A 139 -23.30 8.34 -6.13
N ARG A 140 -22.96 7.96 -4.89
CA ARG A 140 -22.34 8.83 -3.88
C ARG A 140 -20.88 8.51 -3.59
N CYS A 141 -20.46 7.26 -3.79
CA CYS A 141 -19.10 6.86 -3.49
C CYS A 141 -18.12 7.55 -4.44
N VAL A 142 -17.16 8.33 -3.96
CA VAL A 142 -16.14 8.97 -4.81
C VAL A 142 -14.85 8.14 -4.95
N GLY A 143 -14.83 6.94 -4.38
CA GLY A 143 -13.67 6.03 -4.47
C GLY A 143 -12.46 6.44 -3.62
N CYS A 144 -12.64 7.16 -2.51
CA CYS A 144 -11.52 7.64 -1.68
C CYS A 144 -10.75 6.54 -0.93
N SER A 145 -11.25 5.29 -0.93
CA SER A 145 -10.68 4.11 -0.25
C SER A 145 -10.58 4.16 1.28
N PHE A 146 -11.01 5.24 1.94
CA PHE A 146 -10.83 5.37 3.39
C PHE A 146 -11.60 4.31 4.21
N CYS A 147 -12.73 3.81 3.70
CA CYS A 147 -13.48 2.72 4.34
C CYS A 147 -12.69 1.41 4.40
N THR A 148 -11.81 1.13 3.42
CA THR A 148 -10.96 -0.08 3.42
C THR A 148 -9.86 0.04 4.46
N LEU A 149 -9.27 1.23 4.61
CA LEU A 149 -8.24 1.51 5.63
C LEU A 149 -8.76 1.43 7.06
N MET A 150 -10.04 1.79 7.27
CA MET A 150 -10.66 1.75 8.59
C MET A 150 -11.30 0.39 8.95
N CYS A 151 -11.33 -0.56 8.03
CA CYS A 151 -11.91 -1.88 8.27
C CYS A 151 -10.95 -2.74 9.09
N PHE A 152 -11.35 -3.13 10.31
CA PHE A 152 -10.49 -3.90 11.21
C PHE A 152 -10.13 -5.30 10.72
N THR A 153 -11.01 -5.91 9.93
CA THR A 153 -10.85 -7.29 9.43
C THR A 153 -10.44 -7.36 7.96
N GLY A 154 -10.31 -6.21 7.29
CA GLY A 154 -10.04 -6.18 5.85
C GLY A 154 -11.20 -6.68 4.98
N ALA A 155 -12.43 -6.68 5.51
CA ALA A 155 -13.63 -7.10 4.77
C ALA A 155 -14.04 -6.17 3.62
N LEU A 156 -13.39 -5.01 3.45
CA LEU A 156 -13.69 -4.05 2.38
C LEU A 156 -12.49 -3.94 1.43
N ALA A 157 -12.74 -4.09 0.14
CA ALA A 157 -11.76 -3.91 -0.93
C ALA A 157 -12.27 -2.91 -1.98
N MET A 158 -11.35 -2.27 -2.70
CA MET A 158 -11.69 -1.46 -3.88
C MET A 158 -11.76 -2.36 -5.11
N ARG A 159 -12.79 -2.16 -5.92
CA ARG A 159 -12.94 -2.80 -7.23
C ARG A 159 -13.31 -1.77 -8.30
N ASP A 160 -13.15 -2.16 -9.56
CA ASP A 160 -13.64 -1.37 -10.67
C ASP A 160 -15.17 -1.31 -10.66
N ARG A 161 -15.70 -0.20 -11.16
CA ARG A 161 -17.13 0.02 -11.33
C ARG A 161 -17.64 -0.74 -12.53
N THR A 162 -18.88 -1.21 -12.47
CA THR A 162 -19.61 -1.58 -13.69
C THR A 162 -19.90 -0.32 -14.53
N PRO A 163 -20.20 -0.46 -15.83
CA PRO A 163 -20.60 0.67 -16.66
C PRO A 163 -21.77 1.47 -16.08
N GLU A 164 -22.74 0.79 -15.46
CA GLU A 164 -23.90 1.42 -14.82
C GLU A 164 -23.49 2.21 -13.57
N GLU A 165 -22.66 1.63 -12.70
CA GLU A 165 -22.14 2.30 -11.50
C GLU A 165 -21.24 3.50 -11.82
N ALA A 166 -20.51 3.44 -12.93
CA ALA A 166 -19.69 4.55 -13.42
C ALA A 166 -20.57 5.69 -13.96
N ALA A 167 -21.62 5.36 -14.73
CA ALA A 167 -22.56 6.35 -15.26
C ALA A 167 -23.43 7.01 -14.16
N ALA A 168 -23.69 6.32 -13.06
CA ALA A 168 -24.52 6.79 -11.96
C ALA A 168 -23.80 7.74 -10.99
N LEU A 169 -22.46 7.78 -11.02
CA LEU A 169 -21.65 8.60 -10.11
C LEU A 169 -21.96 10.10 -10.28
N ARG A 170 -22.36 10.76 -9.19
CA ARG A 170 -22.59 12.21 -9.15
C ARG A 170 -21.41 12.91 -8.47
N GLU A 171 -20.50 13.46 -9.26
CA GLU A 171 -19.45 14.36 -8.78
C GLU A 171 -20.01 15.79 -8.72
N SER A 172 -20.34 16.27 -7.52
CA SER A 172 -20.79 17.64 -7.26
C SER A 172 -19.63 18.60 -7.07
#